data_AF-A0A2H0MSR5-F1
#
_entry.id   AF-A0A2H0MSR5-F1
#
_cell.length_a   1.000
_cell.length_b   1.000
_cell.length_c   1.000
_cell.angle_alpha   90.00
_cell.angle_beta   90.00
_cell.angle_gamma   90.00
#
_symmetry.space_group_name_H-M   'P 1'
#
loop_
_entity.id
_entity.type
_entity.pdbx_description
1 polymer ?
#
loop_
_entity_poly.entity_id
_entity_poly.type
_entity_poly.pdbx_seq_one_letter_code
_entity_poly.pdbx_strand_id
1 'polypeptide(L)'
;MEIENPYKQKNKVGLSIKIPIIILTLLTLIAMGAVFTKFLKSPIVNNKKNSSTPAETPSLSIWTEQLPLLGARLDEAGLYEQAVQQYIKYLETASVRGPERATAAHKAGRLYQKLGNCGEALVWFYHAELNQPSKELQTKLNQDIDSCLTNIRRPKN
;
A
#
# COMPACT_ATOMS: atom_id res chain seq x y z
N MET A 1 -64.22 36.56 -30.88
CA MET A 1 -63.04 36.91 -30.09
C MET A 1 -63.22 36.25 -28.74
N GLU A 2 -62.55 35.13 -28.50
CA GLU A 2 -62.16 34.62 -27.18
C GLU A 2 -61.23 33.43 -27.45
N ILE A 3 -59.97 33.58 -27.04
CA ILE A 3 -58.92 32.56 -27.18
C ILE A 3 -58.72 32.02 -25.76
N GLU A 4 -59.07 30.76 -25.52
CA GLU A 4 -58.82 30.08 -24.25
C GLU A 4 -57.33 29.73 -24.07
N ASN A 5 -56.89 29.85 -22.81
CA ASN A 5 -55.51 29.84 -22.31
C ASN A 5 -54.93 28.41 -22.16
N PRO A 6 -53.73 28.09 -22.70
CA PRO A 6 -53.23 26.72 -22.82
C PRO A 6 -52.36 26.23 -21.66
N TYR A 7 -52.72 26.48 -20.40
CA TYR A 7 -51.99 25.87 -19.27
C TYR A 7 -52.89 25.44 -18.11
N LYS A 8 -53.24 24.14 -18.07
CA LYS A 8 -53.46 23.46 -16.79
C LYS A 8 -53.07 21.99 -16.84
N GLN A 9 -51.90 21.74 -16.26
CA GLN A 9 -51.26 20.45 -16.00
C GLN A 9 -52.09 19.59 -15.03
N LYS A 10 -52.14 18.28 -15.25
CA LYS A 10 -52.55 17.33 -14.19
C LYS A 10 -51.84 15.98 -14.34
N ASN A 11 -50.56 15.94 -13.93
CA ASN A 11 -49.83 14.69 -13.78
C ASN A 11 -50.34 13.95 -12.54
N LYS A 12 -51.21 12.96 -12.73
CA LYS A 12 -51.59 11.98 -11.69
C LYS A 12 -51.07 10.60 -12.10
N VAL A 13 -49.78 10.38 -11.93
CA VAL A 13 -49.22 9.01 -11.96
C VAL A 13 -49.41 8.45 -10.55
N GLY A 14 -50.24 7.40 -10.43
CA GLY A 14 -50.74 6.86 -9.17
C GLY A 14 -49.64 6.48 -8.16
N LEU A 15 -49.83 6.89 -6.91
CA LEU A 15 -48.93 6.71 -5.78
C LEU A 15 -48.56 5.24 -5.48
N SER A 16 -49.31 4.29 -6.02
CA SER A 16 -49.19 2.84 -5.76
C SER A 16 -47.94 2.19 -6.37
N ILE A 17 -47.29 2.81 -7.36
CA ILE A 17 -46.10 2.24 -8.03
C ILE A 17 -44.78 2.74 -7.40
N LYS A 18 -44.81 3.83 -6.63
CA LYS A 18 -43.60 4.43 -6.03
C LYS A 18 -43.13 3.69 -4.77
N ILE A 19 -44.06 3.09 -4.03
CA ILE A 19 -43.78 2.38 -2.77
C ILE A 19 -42.82 1.18 -2.96
N PRO A 20 -43.03 0.25 -3.92
CA PRO A 20 -42.10 -0.87 -4.09
C PRO A 20 -40.71 -0.43 -4.54
N ILE A 21 -40.61 0.63 -5.35
CA ILE A 21 -39.33 1.16 -5.82
C ILE A 21 -38.53 1.74 -4.64
N ILE A 22 -39.18 2.49 -3.76
CA ILE A 22 -38.55 3.07 -2.56
C ILE A 22 -38.06 1.98 -1.61
N ILE A 23 -38.87 0.93 -1.38
CA ILE A 23 -38.48 -0.21 -0.54
C ILE A 23 -37.28 -0.94 -1.12
N LEU A 24 -37.26 -1.18 -2.44
CA LEU A 24 -36.15 -1.85 -3.11
C LEU A 24 -34.84 -1.05 -3.00
N THR A 25 -34.90 0.27 -3.16
CA THR A 25 -33.72 1.14 -2.95
C THR A 25 -33.24 1.19 -1.50
N LEU A 26 -34.12 1.05 -0.52
CA LEU A 26 -33.72 1.02 0.89
C LEU A 26 -33.01 -0.30 1.23
N LEU A 27 -33.51 -1.42 0.70
CA LEU A 27 -32.91 -2.75 0.86
C LEU A 27 -31.50 -2.85 0.27
N THR A 28 -31.26 -2.25 -0.89
CA THR A 28 -29.92 -2.24 -1.50
C THR A 28 -28.92 -1.39 -0.71
N LEU A 29 -29.35 -0.27 -0.11
CA LEU A 29 -28.48 0.56 0.75
C LEU A 29 -28.08 -0.15 2.05
N ILE A 30 -28.98 -0.92 2.67
CA ILE A 30 -28.68 -1.70 3.89
C ILE A 30 -27.64 -2.80 3.58
N ALA A 31 -27.77 -3.49 2.45
CA ALA A 31 -26.79 -4.50 2.02
C ALA A 31 -25.40 -3.89 1.76
N MET A 32 -25.34 -2.70 1.15
CA MET A 32 -24.08 -1.98 0.91
C MET A 32 -23.42 -1.51 2.23
N GLY A 33 -24.21 -1.07 3.22
CA GLY A 33 -23.72 -0.65 4.53
C GLY A 33 -23.07 -1.77 5.35
N ALA A 34 -23.59 -2.99 5.25
CA ALA A 34 -23.04 -4.16 5.97
C ALA A 34 -21.62 -4.52 5.49
N VAL A 35 -21.34 -4.36 4.19
CA VAL A 35 -20.02 -4.62 3.60
C VAL A 35 -18.96 -3.60 4.07
N PHE A 36 -19.37 -2.35 4.36
CA PHE A 36 -18.46 -1.30 4.84
C PHE A 36 -18.05 -1.41 6.32
N THR A 37 -18.80 -2.14 7.16
CA THR A 37 -18.44 -2.32 8.58
C THR A 37 -17.16 -3.14 8.80
N LYS A 38 -16.69 -3.89 7.78
CA LYS A 38 -15.42 -4.62 7.82
C LYS A 38 -14.19 -3.76 7.46
N PHE A 39 -14.37 -2.55 6.93
CA PHE A 39 -13.27 -1.66 6.51
C PHE A 39 -12.95 -0.52 7.49
N LEU A 40 -13.67 -0.39 8.61
CA LEU A 40 -13.43 0.63 9.64
C LEU A 40 -12.79 0.10 10.94
N LYS A 41 -12.28 -1.13 10.95
CA LYS A 41 -11.39 -1.61 12.02
C LYS A 41 -9.93 -1.22 11.73
N SER A 42 -9.69 0.07 11.59
CA SER A 42 -8.37 0.63 11.88
C SER A 42 -8.42 1.07 13.35
N PRO A 43 -7.62 0.50 14.26
CA PRO A 43 -7.52 1.04 15.61
C PRO A 43 -6.96 2.45 15.53
N ILE A 44 -7.82 3.39 15.90
CA ILE A 44 -7.51 4.80 16.09
C ILE A 44 -6.29 4.93 17.01
N VAL A 45 -5.28 5.64 16.50
CA VAL A 45 -4.10 6.11 17.22
C VAL A 45 -4.57 6.94 18.41
N ASN A 46 -4.50 6.36 19.61
CA ASN A 46 -4.61 7.10 20.86
C ASN A 46 -3.21 7.48 21.31
N ASN A 47 -2.79 8.68 20.90
CA ASN A 47 -1.60 9.32 21.45
C ASN A 47 -1.92 9.87 22.85
N LYS A 48 -1.53 9.15 23.91
CA LYS A 48 -1.50 9.67 25.27
C LYS A 48 -0.13 9.41 25.91
N LYS A 49 0.76 10.38 25.68
CA LYS A 49 1.78 10.94 26.58
C LYS A 49 2.24 10.10 27.78
N ASN A 50 3.56 9.84 27.76
CA ASN A 50 4.51 9.81 28.87
C ASN A 50 4.61 8.51 29.69
N SER A 51 5.47 7.60 29.23
CA SER A 51 6.17 6.69 30.13
C SER A 51 7.58 6.42 29.60
N SER A 52 8.53 7.22 30.09
CA SER A 52 9.94 6.88 30.14
C SER A 52 10.11 5.58 30.92
N THR A 53 10.40 4.48 30.21
CA THR A 53 11.30 3.34 30.51
C THR A 53 10.88 2.19 29.57
N PRO A 54 11.71 1.70 28.64
CA PRO A 54 11.30 0.72 27.65
C PRO A 54 11.40 -0.69 28.24
N ALA A 55 10.28 -1.24 28.70
CA ALA A 55 10.13 -2.69 28.76
C ALA A 55 9.73 -3.15 27.36
N GLU A 56 10.73 -3.41 26.51
CA GLU A 56 10.52 -4.09 25.24
C GLU A 56 9.88 -5.45 25.51
N THR A 57 8.66 -5.66 25.04
CA THR A 57 8.06 -6.99 24.98
C THR A 57 8.92 -7.86 24.05
N PRO A 58 9.64 -8.88 24.56
CA PRO A 58 10.61 -9.65 23.77
C PRO A 58 9.98 -10.37 22.57
N SER A 59 8.68 -10.60 22.60
CA SER A 59 7.95 -11.22 21.49
C SER A 59 7.93 -10.34 20.25
N LEU A 60 7.76 -9.01 20.38
CA LEU A 60 7.64 -8.13 19.22
C LEU A 60 8.97 -7.98 18.48
N SER A 61 10.09 -7.91 19.20
CA SER A 61 11.43 -7.81 18.61
C SER A 61 11.83 -9.09 17.87
N ILE A 62 11.50 -10.27 18.40
CA ILE A 62 11.79 -11.54 17.72
C ILE A 62 11.10 -11.60 16.34
N TRP A 63 9.85 -11.16 16.24
CA TRP A 63 9.13 -11.16 14.96
C TRP A 63 9.69 -10.15 13.96
N THR A 64 10.19 -8.99 14.41
CA THR A 64 10.79 -7.99 13.51
C THR A 64 12.13 -8.45 12.96
N GLU A 65 12.97 -9.08 13.79
CA GLU A 65 14.27 -9.65 13.36
C GLU A 65 14.13 -10.78 12.33
N GLN A 66 12.98 -11.48 12.32
CA GLN A 66 12.72 -12.57 11.37
C GLN A 66 12.24 -12.09 9.99
N LEU A 67 11.82 -10.84 9.85
CA LEU A 67 11.26 -10.31 8.60
C LEU A 67 12.24 -10.39 7.42
N PRO A 68 13.53 -10.04 7.53
CA PRO A 68 14.48 -10.17 6.43
C PRO A 68 14.70 -11.61 5.99
N LEU A 69 14.70 -12.56 6.95
CA LEU A 69 14.84 -13.99 6.66
C LEU A 69 13.61 -14.52 5.94
N LEU A 70 12.41 -14.17 6.40
CA LEU A 70 11.16 -14.52 5.72
C LEU A 70 11.11 -13.91 4.31
N GLY A 71 11.52 -12.65 4.16
CA GLY A 71 11.65 -11.98 2.87
C GLY A 71 12.59 -12.72 1.92
N ALA A 72 13.74 -13.19 2.40
CA ALA A 72 14.67 -13.98 1.61
C ALA A 72 14.07 -15.33 1.18
N ARG A 73 13.35 -16.03 2.06
CA ARG A 73 12.66 -17.30 1.73
C ARG A 73 11.56 -17.10 0.70
N LEU A 74 10.81 -16.01 0.79
CA LEU A 74 9.78 -15.65 -0.19
C LEU A 74 10.42 -15.30 -1.55
N ASP A 75 11.56 -14.61 -1.55
CA ASP A 75 12.34 -14.35 -2.78
C ASP A 75 12.80 -15.64 -3.45
N GLU A 76 13.37 -16.57 -2.69
CA GLU A 76 13.77 -17.90 -3.16
C GLU A 76 12.58 -18.68 -3.77
N ALA A 77 11.38 -18.49 -3.22
CA ALA A 77 10.14 -19.10 -3.70
C ALA A 77 9.50 -18.36 -4.90
N GLY A 78 10.07 -17.25 -5.37
CA GLY A 78 9.51 -16.43 -6.45
C GLY A 78 8.34 -15.53 -6.04
N LEU A 79 8.05 -15.42 -4.75
CA LEU A 79 6.96 -14.63 -4.19
C LEU A 79 7.41 -13.19 -3.93
N TYR A 80 7.74 -12.47 -5.02
CA TYR A 80 8.46 -11.19 -4.93
C TYR A 80 7.64 -10.07 -4.27
N GLU A 81 6.32 -10.03 -4.50
CA GLU A 81 5.44 -9.05 -3.85
C GLU A 81 5.38 -9.25 -2.34
N GLN A 82 5.24 -10.51 -1.90
CA GLN A 82 5.21 -10.85 -0.47
C GLN A 82 6.57 -10.60 0.16
N ALA A 83 7.66 -10.91 -0.55
CA ALA A 83 9.02 -10.66 -0.10
C ALA A 83 9.27 -9.16 0.13
N VAL A 84 8.81 -8.30 -0.79
CA VAL A 84 9.04 -6.85 -0.67
C VAL A 84 8.31 -6.27 0.54
N GLN A 85 7.10 -6.76 0.81
CA GLN A 85 6.33 -6.37 1.99
C GLN A 85 7.07 -6.66 3.31
N GLN A 86 7.79 -7.79 3.39
CA GLN A 86 8.56 -8.12 4.60
C GLN A 86 9.74 -7.17 4.80
N TYR A 87 10.48 -6.85 3.73
CA TYR A 87 11.59 -5.90 3.82
C TYR A 87 11.11 -4.47 4.13
N ILE A 88 9.98 -4.03 3.57
CA ILE A 88 9.39 -2.72 3.89
C ILE A 88 8.99 -2.66 5.37
N LYS A 89 8.28 -3.68 5.86
CA LYS A 89 7.90 -3.77 7.27
C LYS A 89 9.11 -3.79 8.20
N TYR A 90 10.19 -4.45 7.80
CA TYR A 90 11.45 -4.42 8.54
C TYR A 90 12.04 -3.00 8.57
N LEU A 91 12.04 -2.29 7.43
CA LEU A 91 12.53 -0.91 7.30
C LEU A 91 11.68 0.13 8.06
N GLU A 92 10.43 -0.19 8.44
CA GLU A 92 9.61 0.64 9.33
C GLU A 92 10.08 0.58 10.79
N THR A 93 10.92 -0.39 11.14
CA THR A 93 11.45 -0.54 12.50
C THR A 93 12.54 0.49 12.78
N ALA A 94 12.36 1.30 13.83
CA ALA A 94 13.25 2.43 14.13
C ALA A 94 14.69 2.05 14.51
N SER A 95 14.93 0.80 14.94
CA SER A 95 16.28 0.30 15.25
C SER A 95 17.14 0.11 14.00
N VAL A 96 16.53 -0.17 12.84
CA VAL A 96 17.22 -0.50 11.59
C VAL A 96 17.82 0.75 10.97
N ARG A 97 19.16 0.87 11.01
CA ARG A 97 19.91 2.06 10.56
C ARG A 97 21.19 1.70 9.82
N GLY A 98 21.75 2.68 9.10
CA GLY A 98 23.06 2.56 8.46
C GLY A 98 23.14 1.37 7.50
N PRO A 99 24.24 0.60 7.51
CA PRO A 99 24.48 -0.47 6.55
C PRO A 99 23.39 -1.57 6.50
N GLU A 100 22.76 -1.85 7.64
CA GLU A 100 21.66 -2.82 7.71
C GLU A 100 20.42 -2.29 6.96
N ARG A 101 20.06 -1.03 7.21
CA ARG A 101 19.00 -0.33 6.47
C ARG A 101 19.30 -0.26 4.99
N ALA A 102 20.55 0.01 4.62
CA ALA A 102 20.99 0.02 3.23
C ALA A 102 20.82 -1.36 2.57
N THR A 103 21.19 -2.42 3.27
CA THR A 103 21.06 -3.80 2.77
C THR A 103 19.59 -4.19 2.55
N ALA A 104 18.72 -3.90 3.52
CA ALA A 104 17.29 -4.21 3.39
C ALA A 104 16.62 -3.38 2.28
N ALA A 105 16.97 -2.11 2.13
CA ALA A 105 16.49 -1.27 1.03
C ALA A 105 16.98 -1.78 -0.34
N HIS A 106 18.24 -2.20 -0.45
CA HIS A 106 18.76 -2.83 -1.68
C HIS A 106 17.99 -4.11 -2.04
N LYS A 107 17.71 -4.96 -1.05
CA LYS A 107 16.88 -6.17 -1.25
C LYS A 107 15.47 -5.81 -1.73
N ALA A 108 14.83 -4.81 -1.14
CA ALA A 108 13.52 -4.34 -1.60
C ALA A 108 13.57 -3.84 -3.06
N GLY A 109 14.56 -3.03 -3.42
CA GLY A 109 14.74 -2.54 -4.79
C GLY A 109 14.96 -3.66 -5.80
N ARG A 110 15.75 -4.68 -5.43
CA ARG A 110 15.97 -5.88 -6.26
C ARG A 110 14.70 -6.67 -6.52
N LEU A 111 13.81 -6.75 -5.53
CA LEU A 111 12.51 -7.41 -5.69
C LEU A 111 11.59 -6.63 -6.63
N TYR A 112 11.54 -5.30 -6.52
CA TYR A 112 10.82 -4.47 -7.49
C TYR A 112 11.39 -4.60 -8.91
N GLN A 113 12.72 -4.69 -9.05
CA GLN A 113 13.34 -4.95 -10.35
C GLN A 113 12.94 -6.32 -10.92
N LYS A 114 12.87 -7.38 -10.09
CA LYS A 114 12.36 -8.71 -10.50
C LYS A 114 10.88 -8.66 -10.90
N LEU A 115 10.08 -7.78 -10.29
CA LEU A 115 8.70 -7.48 -10.68
C LEU A 115 8.59 -6.64 -11.96
N GLY A 116 9.72 -6.27 -12.59
CA GLY A 116 9.75 -5.40 -13.76
C GLY A 116 9.47 -3.93 -13.44
N ASN A 117 9.38 -3.58 -12.16
CA ASN A 117 9.08 -2.24 -11.72
C ASN A 117 10.35 -1.44 -11.39
N CYS A 118 10.99 -0.91 -12.43
CA CYS A 118 12.21 -0.12 -12.29
C CYS A 118 12.00 1.22 -11.57
N GLY A 119 10.78 1.79 -11.58
CA GLY A 119 10.49 3.06 -10.89
C GLY A 119 10.62 2.90 -9.38
N GLU A 120 9.87 1.97 -8.81
CA GLU A 120 9.93 1.64 -7.39
C GLU A 120 11.29 1.04 -7.01
N ALA A 121 11.93 0.26 -7.89
CA ALA A 121 13.28 -0.23 -7.64
C ALA A 121 14.27 0.91 -7.38
N LEU A 122 14.26 1.96 -8.21
CA LEU A 122 15.13 3.13 -8.06
C LEU A 122 14.87 3.88 -6.75
N VAL A 123 13.60 4.02 -6.34
CA VAL A 123 13.26 4.63 -5.04
C VAL A 123 13.99 3.90 -3.90
N TRP A 124 13.93 2.57 -3.89
CA TRP A 124 14.58 1.76 -2.85
C TRP A 124 16.10 1.70 -2.97
N PHE A 125 16.65 1.71 -4.18
CA PHE A 125 18.10 1.80 -4.38
C PHE A 125 18.68 3.13 -3.88
N TYR A 126 18.00 4.25 -4.11
CA TYR A 126 18.45 5.53 -3.56
C TYR A 126 18.29 5.61 -2.05
N HIS A 127 17.24 5.00 -1.47
CA HIS A 127 17.19 4.80 -0.03
C HIS A 127 18.38 4.00 0.48
N ALA A 128 18.84 2.98 -0.24
CA ALA A 128 20.01 2.21 0.15
C ALA A 128 21.30 3.05 0.10
N GLU A 129 21.51 3.83 -0.95
CA GLU A 129 22.67 4.71 -1.12
C GLU A 129 22.78 5.76 0.00
N LEU A 130 21.65 6.36 0.39
CA LEU A 130 21.59 7.37 1.45
C LEU A 130 21.85 6.80 2.86
N ASN A 131 21.87 5.47 3.02
CA ASN A 131 22.04 4.80 4.31
C ASN A 131 23.44 4.23 4.53
N GLN A 132 24.46 4.84 3.92
CA GLN A 132 25.88 4.50 4.14
C GLN A 132 26.16 3.00 3.85
N PRO A 133 25.92 2.53 2.61
CA PRO A 133 26.20 1.15 2.24
C PRO A 133 27.70 0.85 2.35
N SER A 134 28.04 -0.44 2.49
CA SER A 134 29.45 -0.86 2.32
C SER A 134 29.92 -0.59 0.90
N LYS A 135 31.24 -0.54 0.67
CA LYS A 135 31.79 -0.33 -0.68
C LYS A 135 31.34 -1.42 -1.67
N GLU A 136 31.26 -2.66 -1.20
CA GLU A 136 30.80 -3.81 -1.99
C GLU A 136 29.31 -3.66 -2.35
N LEU A 137 28.49 -3.19 -1.41
CA LEU A 137 27.08 -2.93 -1.66
C LEU A 137 26.89 -1.73 -2.61
N GLN A 138 27.66 -0.66 -2.47
CA GLN A 138 27.62 0.49 -3.38
C GLN A 138 27.91 0.08 -4.83
N THR A 139 28.90 -0.79 -5.06
CA THR A 139 29.19 -1.29 -6.42
C THR A 139 27.99 -2.02 -7.02
N LYS A 140 27.30 -2.87 -6.23
CA LYS A 140 26.09 -3.58 -6.67
C LYS A 140 24.93 -2.62 -6.92
N LEU A 141 24.74 -1.63 -6.03
CA LEU A 141 23.73 -0.59 -6.18
C LEU A 141 23.90 0.15 -7.50
N ASN A 142 25.11 0.61 -7.82
CA ASN A 142 25.39 1.31 -9.07
C ASN A 142 25.00 0.47 -10.29
N GLN A 143 25.36 -0.82 -10.29
CA GLN A 143 25.00 -1.76 -11.37
C GLN A 143 23.48 -1.93 -11.51
N ASP A 144 22.77 -2.12 -10.39
CA ASP A 144 21.32 -2.33 -10.37
C ASP A 144 20.56 -1.04 -10.76
N ILE A 145 21.04 0.14 -10.34
CA ILE A 145 20.53 1.47 -10.73
C ILE A 145 20.71 1.69 -12.23
N ASP A 146 21.90 1.47 -12.76
CA ASP A 146 22.18 1.65 -14.19
C ASP A 146 21.33 0.72 -15.05
N SER A 147 21.12 -0.53 -14.59
CA SER A 147 20.22 -1.48 -15.21
C SER A 147 18.78 -0.94 -15.29
N CYS A 148 18.25 -0.41 -14.18
CA CYS A 148 16.91 0.16 -14.13
C CYS A 148 16.77 1.43 -14.98
N LEU A 149 17.75 2.33 -14.93
CA LEU A 149 17.75 3.55 -15.74
C LEU A 149 17.79 3.23 -17.23
N THR A 150 18.53 2.20 -17.63
CA THR A 150 18.56 1.72 -19.01
C THR A 150 17.22 1.14 -19.43
N ASN A 151 16.55 0.39 -18.56
CA ASN A 151 15.22 -0.16 -18.81
C ASN A 151 14.18 0.95 -19.05
N ILE A 152 14.15 1.98 -18.20
CA ILE A 152 13.20 3.09 -18.30
C ILE A 152 13.45 3.95 -19.56
N ARG A 153 14.72 4.18 -19.92
CA ARG A 153 15.08 4.99 -21.10
C ARG A 153 14.90 4.25 -22.43
N ARG A 154 14.70 2.93 -22.42
CA ARG A 154 14.57 2.15 -23.65
C ARG A 154 13.28 2.56 -24.37
N PRO A 155 13.33 2.95 -25.65
CA PRO A 155 12.12 3.24 -26.41
C PRO A 155 11.25 1.98 -26.49
N LYS A 156 9.95 2.13 -26.22
CA LYS A 156 8.96 1.08 -26.45
C LYS A 156 8.71 1.02 -27.96
N ASN A 157 9.39 0.11 -28.64
CA ASN A 157 9.13 -0.23 -30.04
C ASN A 157 7.88 -1.10 -30.16
#